data_AF-A0A1I9GDR2-F1
#
_entry.id   AF-A0A1I9GDR2-F1
#
_cell.length_a   1.000
_cell.length_b   1.000
_cell.length_c   1.000
_cell.angle_alpha   90.00
_cell.angle_beta   90.00
_cell.angle_gamma   90.00
#
_symmetry.space_group_name_H-M   'P 1'
#
loop_
_entity.id
_entity.type
_entity.pdbx_description
1 polymer ?
#
loop_
_entity_poly.entity_id
_entity_poly.type
_entity_poly.pdbx_seq_one_letter_code
_entity_poly.pdbx_strand_id
1 'polypeptide(L)'
;MKYPVAGTANAVSTLRLIVIDGNKITDEKLAVELKTVYPWYEYLARVGWLSDGSAIWALLLSRLQDRYALVLIPLNLFGSRDNQSSAQVVTLLQEQSEIWFN
;
A
#
# COMPACT_ATOMS: atom_id res chain seq x y z
N MET A 1 -4.27 -17.74 18.67
CA MET A 1 -3.98 -17.48 17.25
C MET A 1 -4.94 -16.42 16.73
N LYS A 2 -4.48 -15.52 15.86
CA LYS A 2 -5.39 -14.72 15.02
C LYS A 2 -5.62 -15.52 13.74
N TYR A 3 -6.83 -16.04 13.57
CA TYR A 3 -7.21 -16.88 12.44
C TYR A 3 -8.53 -16.35 11.87
N PRO A 4 -8.49 -15.46 10.87
CA PRO A 4 -9.70 -14.97 10.23
C PRO A 4 -10.33 -16.12 9.43
N VAL A 5 -11.48 -16.59 9.89
CA VAL A 5 -12.30 -17.57 9.16
C VAL A 5 -12.94 -16.88 7.96
N ALA A 6 -13.19 -17.62 6.88
CA ALA A 6 -13.90 -17.11 5.72
C ALA A 6 -15.18 -16.33 6.12
N GLY A 7 -15.38 -15.16 5.53
CA GLY A 7 -16.49 -14.26 5.85
C GLY A 7 -16.26 -13.34 7.07
N THR A 8 -15.29 -13.63 7.94
CA THR A 8 -14.93 -12.76 9.07
C THR A 8 -13.92 -11.68 8.67
N ALA A 9 -13.81 -10.63 9.48
CA ALA A 9 -12.91 -9.52 9.22
C ALA A 9 -11.44 -9.96 9.17
N ASN A 10 -10.73 -9.54 8.13
CA ASN A 10 -9.28 -9.69 8.05
C ASN A 10 -8.57 -8.65 8.92
N ALA A 11 -7.26 -8.82 9.07
CA ALA A 11 -6.41 -7.78 9.64
C ALA A 11 -6.36 -6.57 8.71
N VAL A 12 -6.32 -5.37 9.29
CA VAL A 12 -6.09 -4.13 8.54
C VAL A 12 -4.58 -3.94 8.37
N SER A 13 -4.13 -3.82 7.13
CA SER A 13 -2.73 -3.57 6.79
C SER A 13 -2.49 -2.09 6.49
N THR A 14 -1.49 -1.50 7.13
CA THR A 14 -0.97 -0.17 6.84
C THR A 14 0.48 -0.26 6.36
N LEU A 15 0.91 0.72 5.57
CA LEU A 15 2.28 0.81 5.08
C LEU A 15 3.05 1.86 5.86
N ARG A 16 4.28 1.51 6.27
CA ARG A 16 5.19 2.31 7.09
C ARG A 16 6.57 2.27 6.44
N LEU A 17 7.30 3.37 6.50
CA LEU A 17 8.67 3.47 6.03
C LEU A 17 9.59 3.67 7.23
N ILE A 18 10.52 2.74 7.43
CA ILE A 18 11.57 2.87 8.46
C ILE A 18 12.79 3.49 7.81
N VAL A 19 13.15 4.69 8.23
CA VAL A 19 14.31 5.43 7.75
C VAL A 19 15.43 5.29 8.77
N ILE A 20 16.58 4.79 8.33
CA ILE A 20 17.80 4.65 9.14
C ILE A 20 18.84 5.61 8.55
N ASP A 21 19.19 6.64 9.33
CA ASP A 21 20.16 7.66 8.97
C ASP A 21 21.21 7.76 10.09
N GLY A 22 22.34 7.07 9.91
CA GLY A 22 23.35 6.89 10.94
C GLY A 22 22.76 6.27 12.22
N ASN A 23 22.74 7.03 13.31
CA ASN A 23 22.16 6.61 14.60
C ASN A 23 20.69 7.02 14.79
N LYS A 24 20.09 7.69 13.80
CA LYS A 24 18.69 8.13 13.84
C LYS A 24 17.81 7.11 13.13
N ILE A 25 16.82 6.58 13.84
CA ILE A 25 15.79 5.70 13.29
C ILE A 25 14.45 6.43 13.36
N THR A 26 13.78 6.55 12.22
CA THR A 26 12.48 7.23 12.10
C THR A 26 11.43 6.26 11.56
N ASP A 27 10.26 6.23 12.16
CA ASP A 27 9.10 5.44 11.70
C ASP A 27 8.08 6.36 11.06
N GLU A 28 8.08 6.39 9.73
CA GLU A 28 7.28 7.29 8.92
C GLU A 28 6.01 6.60 8.43
N LYS A 29 4.85 7.14 8.83
CA LYS A 29 3.55 6.69 8.33
C LYS A 29 3.30 7.21 6.92
N LEU A 30 2.57 6.44 6.13
CA LEU A 30 1.99 6.94 4.88
C LEU A 30 0.94 8.02 5.21
N ALA A 31 1.04 9.20 4.59
CA ALA A 31 0.20 10.36 4.84
C ALA A 31 -1.26 10.17 4.37
N VAL A 32 -1.46 9.25 3.43
CA VAL A 32 -2.75 8.84 2.86
C VAL A 32 -3.04 7.38 3.21
N GLU A 33 -4.27 7.09 3.62
CA GLU A 33 -4.69 5.72 3.86
C GLU A 33 -5.07 5.06 2.53
N LEU A 34 -4.40 3.95 2.19
CA LEU A 34 -4.67 3.24 0.93
C LEU A 34 -6.12 2.75 0.83
N LYS A 35 -6.76 2.38 1.95
CA LYS A 35 -8.17 1.99 1.99
C LYS A 35 -9.11 3.15 1.64
N THR A 36 -8.72 4.40 1.90
CA THR A 36 -9.49 5.58 1.50
C THR A 36 -9.39 5.83 -0.01
N VAL A 37 -8.21 5.57 -0.61
CA VAL A 37 -7.99 5.71 -2.07
C VAL A 37 -8.59 4.53 -2.84
N TYR A 38 -8.49 3.32 -2.29
CA TYR A 38 -8.97 2.07 -2.86
C TYR A 38 -9.91 1.37 -1.85
N PRO A 39 -11.19 1.77 -1.73
CA PRO A 39 -12.12 1.20 -0.73
C PRO A 39 -12.30 -0.32 -0.81
N TRP A 40 -12.12 -0.88 -2.00
CA TRP A 40 -12.23 -2.32 -2.27
C TRP A 40 -11.01 -3.14 -1.85
N TYR A 41 -9.86 -2.50 -1.60
CA TYR A 41 -8.60 -3.19 -1.26
C TYR A 41 -8.69 -3.86 0.11
N GLU A 42 -8.35 -5.13 0.19
CA GLU A 42 -8.33 -5.90 1.43
C GLU A 42 -6.91 -6.38 1.77
N TYR A 43 -6.13 -6.79 0.75
CA TYR A 43 -4.83 -7.42 0.95
C TYR A 43 -3.71 -6.66 0.24
N LEU A 44 -2.63 -6.37 0.97
CA LEU A 44 -1.35 -5.93 0.40
C LEU A 44 -0.59 -7.18 -0.05
N ALA A 45 -0.81 -7.61 -1.29
CA ALA A 45 -0.29 -8.86 -1.80
C ALA A 45 1.25 -8.82 -1.98
N ARG A 46 1.78 -7.70 -2.46
CA ARG A 46 3.21 -7.48 -2.67
C ARG A 46 3.58 -6.01 -2.44
N VAL A 47 4.82 -5.77 -2.06
CA VAL A 47 5.43 -4.45 -1.95
C VAL A 47 6.89 -4.53 -2.34
N GLY A 48 7.43 -3.48 -2.95
CA GLY A 48 8.83 -3.40 -3.31
C GLY A 48 9.25 -1.99 -3.66
N TRP A 49 10.52 -1.84 -4.03
CA TRP A 49 11.10 -0.59 -4.49
C TRP A 49 11.24 -0.57 -6.01
N LEU A 50 11.22 0.61 -6.61
CA LEU A 50 11.82 0.79 -7.93
C LEU A 50 13.34 0.54 -7.83
N SER A 51 13.94 0.14 -8.95
CA SER A 51 15.36 -0.23 -9.00
C SER A 51 16.30 0.93 -8.66
N ASP A 52 15.88 2.17 -8.89
CA ASP A 52 16.60 3.39 -8.54
C ASP A 52 16.31 3.90 -7.12
N GLY A 53 15.42 3.22 -6.39
CA GLY A 53 15.00 3.62 -5.05
C GLY A 53 14.12 4.86 -4.99
N SER A 54 13.67 5.41 -6.12
CA SER A 54 12.94 6.69 -6.18
C SER A 54 11.51 6.61 -5.62
N ALA A 55 10.91 5.42 -5.62
CA ALA A 55 9.56 5.18 -5.13
C ALA A 55 9.34 3.73 -4.69
N ILE A 56 8.27 3.51 -3.95
CA ILE A 56 7.77 2.19 -3.55
C ILE A 56 6.62 1.80 -4.49
N TRP A 57 6.52 0.54 -4.87
CA TRP A 57 5.34 0.00 -5.53
C TRP A 57 4.62 -1.01 -4.62
N ALA A 58 3.30 -1.12 -4.79
CA ALA A 58 2.47 -2.06 -4.05
C ALA A 58 1.43 -2.72 -4.95
N LEU A 59 1.16 -4.00 -4.70
CA LEU A 59 0.08 -4.75 -5.35
C LEU A 59 -1.08 -4.91 -4.36
N LEU A 60 -2.19 -4.25 -4.65
CA LEU A 60 -3.42 -4.24 -3.86
C LEU A 60 -4.41 -5.24 -4.43
N LEU A 61 -5.04 -6.05 -3.58
CA LEU A 61 -6.00 -7.09 -3.98
C LEU A 61 -7.32 -6.93 -3.23
N SER A 62 -8.45 -7.14 -3.93
CA SER A 62 -9.78 -7.15 -3.33
C SER A 62 -10.00 -8.37 -2.43
N ARG A 63 -11.04 -8.32 -1.59
CA ARG A 63 -11.39 -9.43 -0.70
C ARG A 63 -11.74 -10.73 -1.45
N LEU A 64 -12.40 -10.61 -2.60
CA LEU A 64 -12.75 -11.73 -3.48
C LEU A 64 -11.59 -12.14 -4.41
N GLN A 65 -10.49 -11.38 -4.41
CA GLN A 65 -9.34 -11.59 -5.29
C GLN A 65 -9.69 -11.52 -6.78
N ASP A 66 -10.75 -10.79 -7.11
CA ASP A 66 -11.31 -10.55 -8.44
C ASP A 66 -10.88 -9.19 -9.02
N ARG A 67 -10.20 -8.35 -8.23
CA ARG A 67 -9.70 -7.04 -8.63
C ARG A 67 -8.34 -6.78 -8.01
N TYR A 68 -7.39 -6.32 -8.82
CA TYR A 68 -6.10 -5.83 -8.31
C TYR A 68 -5.73 -4.46 -8.87
N ALA A 69 -4.83 -3.78 -8.17
CA ALA A 69 -4.17 -2.57 -8.65
C ALA A 69 -2.68 -2.62 -8.31
N LEU A 70 -1.84 -2.34 -9.31
CA LEU A 70 -0.43 -2.03 -9.12
C LEU A 70 -0.31 -0.52 -8.97
N VAL A 71 0.17 -0.08 -7.81
CA VAL A 71 0.25 1.34 -7.45
C VAL A 71 1.69 1.74 -7.17
N LEU A 72 2.04 2.96 -7.54
CA LEU A 72 3.30 3.61 -7.21
C LEU A 72 3.07 4.63 -6.10
N ILE A 73 3.93 4.61 -5.09
CA ILE A 73 3.86 5.41 -3.87
C ILE A 73 5.15 6.23 -3.77
N PRO A 74 5.11 7.52 -4.11
CA PRO A 74 6.22 8.44 -3.90
C PRO A 74 6.71 8.48 -2.44
N LEU A 75 8.02 8.60 -2.22
CA LEU A 75 8.59 8.60 -0.86
C LEU A 75 8.17 9.79 -0.02
N ASN A 76 7.89 10.94 -0.65
CA ASN A 76 7.41 12.13 0.04
C ASN A 76 5.97 11.99 0.59
N LEU A 77 5.29 10.88 0.31
CA LEU A 77 4.04 10.52 0.98
C LEU A 77 4.27 9.89 2.36
N PHE A 78 5.50 9.55 2.73
CA PHE A 78 5.84 9.07 4.07
C PHE A 78 6.32 10.23 4.95
N GLY A 79 5.88 10.27 6.21
CA GLY A 79 6.30 11.27 7.20
C GLY A 79 5.16 12.17 7.70
N SER A 80 5.52 13.34 8.25
CA SER A 80 4.51 14.31 8.74
C SER A 80 3.87 15.06 7.57
N ARG A 81 2.56 15.32 7.68
CA ARG A 81 1.73 16.02 6.67
C ARG A 81 2.12 17.48 6.43
N ASP A 82 3.17 17.98 7.07
CA ASP A 82 3.62 19.37 6.96
C ASP A 82 4.33 19.66 5.62
N ASN A 83 4.70 18.62 4.87
CA ASN A 83 5.06 18.77 3.46
C ASN A 83 3.76 18.87 2.64
N GLN A 84 3.41 20.09 2.21
CA GLN A 84 2.37 20.39 1.22
C GLN A 84 2.73 19.81 -0.16
N SER A 85 2.99 18.52 -0.22
CA SER A 85 3.27 17.84 -1.48
C SER A 85 1.95 17.53 -2.17
N SER A 86 1.83 17.97 -3.43
CA SER A 86 0.77 17.55 -4.35
C SER A 86 0.91 16.10 -4.81
N ALA A 87 1.90 15.36 -4.28
CA ALA A 87 2.09 13.95 -4.58
C ALA A 87 0.86 13.14 -4.21
N GLN A 88 0.56 12.15 -5.04
CA GLN A 88 -0.56 11.24 -4.86
C GLN A 88 -0.08 9.83 -5.18
N VAL A 89 -0.80 8.83 -4.68
CA VAL A 89 -0.59 7.45 -5.09
C VAL A 89 -1.01 7.33 -6.57
N VAL A 90 -0.12 6.79 -7.40
CA VAL A 90 -0.34 6.68 -8.84
C VAL A 90 -0.73 5.25 -9.17
N THR A 91 -1.91 5.04 -9.76
CA THR A 91 -2.29 3.72 -10.29
C THR A 91 -1.56 3.48 -11.61
N LEU A 92 -0.67 2.48 -11.65
CA LEU A 92 0.03 2.09 -12.88
C LEU A 92 -0.80 1.13 -13.71
N LEU A 93 -1.47 0.20 -13.05
CA LEU A 93 -2.33 -0.81 -13.66
C LEU A 93 -3.47 -1.14 -12.69
N GLN A 94 -4.66 -1.38 -13.24
CA GLN A 94 -5.80 -1.90 -12.49
C GLN A 94 -6.61 -2.80 -13.39
N GLU A 95 -6.93 -4.00 -12.90
CA GLU A 95 -7.68 -5.00 -13.64
C GLU A 95 -8.75 -5.64 -12.76
N GLN A 96 -9.77 -6.18 -13.41
CA GLN A 96 -10.84 -6.96 -12.80
C GLN A 96 -11.05 -8.24 -13.62
N SER A 97 -11.34 -9.34 -12.93
CA SER A 97 -11.54 -10.67 -13.50
C SER A 97 -12.89 -11.23 -13.05
N GLU A 98 -13.49 -12.09 -13.86
CA GLU A 98 -14.73 -12.82 -13.52
C GLU A 98 -14.44 -14.09 -12.69
N ILE A 99 -13.17 -14.50 -12.59
CA ILE A 99 -12.70 -15.64 -11.79
C ILE A 99 -11.87 -15.13 -10.61
N TRP A 100 -10.55 -15.29 -10.64
CA TRP A 100 -9.63 -14.80 -9.61
C TRP A 100 -8.25 -14.52 -10.20
N PHE A 101 -7.47 -13.70 -9.51
CA PHE A 101 -6.05 -13.49 -9.80
C PHE A 101 -5.19 -14.49 -9.03
N ASN A 102 -4.17 -15.06 -9.69
CA ASN A 102 -3.17 -15.95 -9.10
C ASN A 102 -1.89 -15.21 -8.73
#